data_AF-A0A6F8XRR7-F1
#
_entry.id   AF-A0A6F8XRR7-F1
#
_cell.length_a   1.000
_cell.length_b   1.000
_cell.length_c   1.000
_cell.angle_alpha   90.00
_cell.angle_beta   90.00
_cell.angle_gamma   90.00
#
_symmetry.space_group_name_H-M   'P 1'
#
loop_
_entity.id
_entity.type
_entity.pdbx_description
1 polymer ?
#
loop_
_entity_poly.entity_id
_entity_poly.type
_entity_poly.pdbx_seq_one_letter_code
_entity_poly.pdbx_strand_id
1 'polypeptide(L)' 'MLLGGGKSLFSQADKDKQVLSLRESAAYPNGIVKLIYDVVG' A
#
# COMPACT_ATOMS: atom_id res chain seq x y z
N MET A 1 13.09 6.09 -11.51
CA MET A 1 13.22 5.18 -10.34
C MET A 1 13.18 6.02 -9.08
N LEU A 2 12.27 5.75 -8.14
CA LEU A 2 11.98 6.63 -7.01
C LEU A 2 12.22 5.95 -5.66
N LEU A 3 13.30 5.17 -5.50
CA LEU A 3 13.97 4.80 -4.22
C LEU A 3 14.89 3.57 -4.44
N GLY A 4 16.16 3.79 -4.77
CA GLY A 4 17.15 2.74 -5.07
C GLY A 4 17.73 1.97 -3.87
N GLY A 5 16.99 1.84 -2.76
CA GLY A 5 17.49 1.20 -1.54
C GLY A 5 16.52 1.22 -0.35
N GLY A 6 15.21 1.25 -0.60
CA GLY A 6 14.18 1.27 0.44
C GLY A 6 13.90 -0.13 1.01
N LYS A 7 13.61 -0.21 2.32
CA LYS A 7 13.04 -1.43 2.91
C LYS A 7 11.68 -1.69 2.26
N SER A 8 11.43 -2.93 1.84
CA SER A 8 10.14 -3.33 1.29
C SER A 8 9.06 -3.23 2.36
N LEU A 9 7.91 -2.66 2.03
CA LEU A 9 6.72 -2.65 2.89
C LEU A 9 6.13 -4.05 3.05
N PHE A 10 6.39 -4.94 2.09
CA PHE A 10 5.90 -6.30 2.08
C PHE A 10 7.07 -7.27 2.22
N SER A 11 6.88 -8.29 3.08
CA SER A 11 7.82 -9.41 3.13
C SER A 11 7.83 -10.13 1.79
N GLN A 12 9.00 -10.64 1.43
CA GLN A 12 9.19 -11.51 0.27
C GLN A 12 8.83 -12.97 0.56
N ALA A 13 8.45 -13.29 1.80
CA ALA A 13 7.96 -14.61 2.17
C ALA A 13 6.75 -14.98 1.31
N ASP A 14 6.66 -16.26 0.94
CA ASP A 14 5.55 -16.83 0.20
C ASP A 14 4.26 -16.61 0.99
N LYS A 15 3.53 -15.56 0.60
CA LYS A 15 2.20 -15.23 1.10
C LYS A 15 1.27 -15.37 -0.09
N ASP A 16 0.18 -16.10 0.12
CA ASP A 16 -0.90 -16.14 -0.85
C ASP A 16 -1.37 -14.72 -1.19
N LYS A 17 -1.91 -14.57 -2.41
CA LYS A 17 -2.41 -13.29 -2.90
C LYS A 17 -3.45 -12.72 -1.92
N GLN A 18 -3.11 -11.62 -1.26
CA GLN A 18 -4.06 -10.86 -0.45
C GLN A 18 -4.83 -9.89 -1.35
N VAL A 19 -6.14 -10.09 -1.50
CA VAL A 19 -7.00 -9.16 -2.22
C VAL A 19 -7.42 -8.02 -1.29
N LEU A 20 -7.34 -6.78 -1.81
CA LEU A 20 -7.69 -5.57 -1.08
C LEU A 20 -8.71 -4.75 -1.88
N SER A 21 -9.67 -4.15 -1.18
CA SER A 21 -10.64 -3.22 -1.76
C SER A 21 -10.41 -1.81 -1.20
N LEU A 22 -10.33 -0.79 -2.07
CA LEU A 22 -10.15 0.59 -1.62
C LEU A 22 -11.46 1.08 -0.96
N ARG A 23 -11.39 1.42 0.32
CA ARG A 23 -12.51 1.99 1.07
C ARG A 23 -12.51 3.51 1.00
N GLU A 24 -11.36 4.14 1.24
CA GLU A 24 -11.24 5.59 1.36
C GLU A 24 -9.89 6.08 0.84
N SER A 25 -9.88 7.27 0.24
CA SER A 25 -8.65 7.97 -0.12
C SER A 25 -8.73 9.45 0.27
N ALA A 26 -7.59 10.01 0.67
CA ALA A 26 -7.44 11.43 0.93
C ALA A 26 -6.10 11.92 0.40
N ALA A 27 -6.12 13.05 -0.31
CA ALA A 27 -4.92 13.74 -0.76
C ALA A 27 -4.69 14.98 0.10
N TYR A 28 -3.49 15.10 0.67
CA TYR A 28 -3.10 16.23 1.50
C TYR A 28 -2.29 17.25 0.67
N PRO A 29 -2.44 18.57 0.92
CA PRO A 29 -1.71 19.60 0.17
C PRO A 29 -0.18 19.49 0.22
N ASN A 30 0.37 18.77 1.20
CA ASN A 30 1.80 18.48 1.31
C ASN A 30 2.28 17.35 0.38
N GLY A 31 1.42 16.86 -0.52
CA GLY A 31 1.75 15.83 -1.50
C GLY A 31 1.62 14.40 -0.98
N ILE A 32 1.15 14.19 0.26
CA ILE A 32 0.90 12.85 0.81
C ILE A 32 -0.49 12.36 0.39
N VAL A 33 -0.58 11.08 0.04
CA VAL A 33 -1.85 10.39 -0.22
C VAL A 33 -2.05 9.30 0.83
N LYS A 34 -3.20 9.32 1.51
CA LYS A 34 -3.65 8.25 2.42
C LYS A 34 -4.64 7.36 1.68
N LEU A 35 -4.46 6.06 1.81
CA LEU A 35 -5.33 5.03 1.26
C LEU A 35 -5.72 4.07 2.38
N ILE A 36 -7.03 3.85 2.57
CA ILE A 36 -7.56 2.86 3.50
C ILE A 36 -8.14 1.72 2.67
N TYR A 37 -7.63 0.52 2.90
CA TYR A 37 -8.06 -0.69 2.21
C TYR A 37 -8.72 -1.66 3.18
N ASP A 38 -9.76 -2.31 2.70
CA ASP A 38 -10.32 -3.49 3.32
C ASP A 38 -9.66 -4.74 2.81
N VAL A 39 -9.45 -5.69 3.72
CA VAL A 39 -9.07 -7.05 3.37
C VAL A 39 -10.31 -7.78 2.90
N VAL A 40 -10.29 -8.23 1.64
CA VAL A 40 -11.37 -9.03 1.07
C VAL A 40 -10.83 -10.43 0.75
N GLY A 41 -11.61 -11.45 1.08
CA GLY A 41 -11.31 -12.87 0.88
C GLY A 41 -12.20 -13.48 -0.18
#